data_AF-A0AAV2SHM9-F1
#
_entry.id   AF-A0AAV2SHM9-F1
#
_cell.length_a   1.000
_cell.length_b   1.000
_cell.length_c   1.000
_cell.angle_alpha   90.00
_cell.angle_beta   90.00
_cell.angle_gamma   90.00
#
_symmetry.space_group_name_H-M   'P 1'
#
loop_
_entity.id
_entity.type
_entity.pdbx_description
1 polymer ?
#
loop_
_entity_poly.entity_id
_entity_poly.type
_entity_poly.pdbx_seq_one_letter_code
_entity_poly.pdbx_strand_id
1 'polypeptide(L)'
;YDSRTRPELPELDLRVVPVWEMGITGKGVRISVLDDGLEWNHTDIMPNFDSEISYDVNSDDSDPIPHYDQFYTNSHGTRCAGEIAMAANNKKCGVGVAHGASIGGVRMLDGSISDRVEATALSHAVDK
;
A
#
# COMPACT_ATOMS: atom_id res chain seq x y z
N TYR A 1 12.82 -19.32 3.30
CA TYR A 1 13.48 -19.30 4.61
C TYR A 1 12.47 -19.84 5.59
N ASP A 2 12.73 -21.01 6.14
CA ASP A 2 11.83 -21.64 7.11
C ASP A 2 12.05 -21.01 8.48
N SER A 3 11.06 -20.26 8.97
CA SER A 3 11.13 -19.55 10.26
C SER A 3 10.72 -20.43 11.45
N ARG A 4 10.34 -21.69 11.22
CA ARG A 4 9.90 -22.60 12.28
C ARG A 4 11.05 -22.92 13.22
N THR A 5 10.76 -22.89 14.52
CA THR A 5 11.67 -23.38 15.57
C THR A 5 11.54 -24.90 15.80
N ARG A 6 10.51 -25.52 15.23
CA ARG A 6 10.14 -26.94 15.39
C ARG A 6 9.80 -27.55 14.01
N PRO A 7 10.60 -28.50 13.50
CA PRO A 7 10.44 -29.05 12.14
C PRO A 7 9.11 -29.77 11.89
N GLU A 8 8.45 -30.25 12.95
CA GLU A 8 7.19 -30.98 12.90
C GLU A 8 5.96 -30.08 12.71
N LEU A 9 6.09 -28.77 12.94
CA LEU A 9 4.99 -27.83 12.72
C LEU A 9 4.80 -27.58 11.22
N PRO A 10 3.58 -27.32 10.73
CA PRO A 10 3.39 -26.91 9.34
C PRO A 10 4.10 -25.59 9.06
N GLU A 11 4.62 -25.43 7.85
CA GLU A 11 5.10 -24.14 7.35
C GLU A 11 3.89 -23.22 7.16
N LEU A 12 3.90 -22.07 7.84
CA LEU A 12 2.79 -21.12 7.87
C LEU A 12 3.24 -19.79 7.27
N ASP A 13 3.12 -19.69 5.95
CA ASP A 13 3.29 -18.46 5.19
C ASP A 13 2.44 -18.48 3.92
N LEU A 14 2.49 -17.37 3.16
CA LEU A 14 1.75 -17.21 1.91
C LEU A 14 2.42 -17.90 0.70
N ARG A 15 3.58 -18.53 0.88
CA ARG A 15 4.42 -19.17 -0.14
C ARG A 15 4.71 -18.27 -1.35
N VAL A 16 5.09 -17.01 -1.07
CA VAL A 16 5.38 -15.98 -2.10
C VAL A 16 6.78 -16.11 -2.71
N VAL A 17 7.75 -16.71 -2.01
CA VAL A 17 9.14 -16.81 -2.50
C VAL A 17 9.25 -17.59 -3.81
N PRO A 18 8.63 -18.78 -3.97
CA PRO A 18 8.64 -19.48 -5.26
C PRO A 18 8.02 -18.66 -6.41
N VAL A 19 7.04 -17.81 -6.11
CA VAL A 19 6.37 -16.93 -7.09
C VAL A 19 7.32 -15.82 -7.53
N TRP A 20 8.07 -15.22 -6.60
CA TRP A 20 9.10 -14.24 -6.90
C TRP A 20 10.27 -14.84 -7.70
N GLU A 21 10.67 -16.09 -7.43
CA GLU A 21 11.69 -16.82 -8.20
C GLU A 21 11.26 -17.07 -9.66
N MET A 22 9.96 -17.15 -9.92
CA MET A 22 9.40 -17.18 -11.28
C MET A 22 9.40 -15.81 -11.97
N GLY A 23 9.83 -14.75 -11.28
CA GLY A 23 9.83 -13.37 -11.79
C GLY A 23 8.48 -12.64 -11.66
N ILE A 24 7.53 -13.19 -10.90
CA ILE A 24 6.20 -12.60 -10.70
C ILE A 24 6.23 -11.73 -9.44
N THR A 25 6.27 -10.41 -9.62
CA THR A 25 6.41 -9.43 -8.53
C THR A 25 5.29 -8.40 -8.47
N GLY A 26 4.25 -8.57 -9.29
CA GLY A 26 3.19 -7.57 -9.48
C GLY A 26 3.51 -6.48 -10.52
N LYS A 27 4.63 -6.58 -11.24
CA LYS A 27 5.01 -5.61 -12.28
C LYS A 27 3.90 -5.42 -13.31
N GLY A 28 3.52 -4.15 -13.54
CA GLY A 28 2.46 -3.76 -14.47
C GLY A 28 1.05 -3.78 -13.85
N VAL A 29 0.91 -4.17 -12.58
CA VAL A 29 -0.33 -4.05 -11.82
C VAL A 29 -0.31 -2.74 -11.03
N ARG A 30 -1.44 -2.05 -11.02
CA ARG A 30 -1.70 -0.84 -10.23
C ARG A 30 -2.65 -1.19 -9.08
N ILE A 31 -2.32 -0.77 -7.87
CA ILE A 31 -3.10 -1.06 -6.66
C ILE A 31 -3.28 0.25 -5.90
N SER A 32 -4.50 0.58 -5.48
CA SER A 32 -4.78 1.76 -4.66
C SER A 32 -5.32 1.37 -3.30
N VAL A 33 -4.83 2.02 -2.25
CA VAL A 33 -5.26 1.80 -0.85
C VAL A 33 -6.25 2.89 -0.48
N LEU A 34 -7.53 2.53 -0.30
CA LEU A 34 -8.58 3.45 0.15
C LEU A 34 -8.58 3.49 1.68
N ASP A 35 -7.99 4.52 2.28
CA ASP A 35 -7.74 4.56 3.74
C ASP A 35 -7.58 5.99 4.29
N ASP A 36 -6.77 6.16 5.35
CA ASP A 36 -6.47 7.41 6.05
C ASP A 36 -5.34 8.25 5.41
N GLY A 37 -4.73 7.74 4.34
CA GLY A 37 -3.69 8.41 3.56
C GLY A 37 -2.52 7.50 3.21
N LEU A 38 -1.63 8.01 2.37
CA LEU A 38 -0.41 7.33 1.96
C LEU A 38 0.77 8.29 2.02
N GLU A 39 1.74 8.00 2.89
CA GLU A 39 3.03 8.69 2.93
C GLU A 39 3.83 8.29 1.68
N TRP A 40 3.46 8.86 0.53
CA TRP A 40 4.00 8.50 -0.77
C TRP A 40 5.50 8.80 -0.90
N ASN A 41 6.02 9.72 -0.07
CA ASN A 41 7.44 10.05 0.01
C ASN A 41 8.22 9.14 0.99
N HIS A 42 7.56 8.17 1.65
CA HIS A 42 8.25 7.18 2.47
C HIS A 42 9.26 6.44 1.61
N THR A 43 10.46 6.20 2.15
CA THR A 43 11.57 5.73 1.31
C THR A 43 11.40 4.33 0.73
N ASP A 44 10.46 3.54 1.27
CA ASP A 44 10.07 2.25 0.72
C ASP A 44 8.81 2.30 -0.17
N ILE A 45 8.09 3.42 -0.21
CA ILE A 45 6.88 3.60 -1.04
C ILE A 45 7.19 4.41 -2.29
N MET A 46 7.96 5.49 -2.15
CA MET A 46 8.30 6.43 -3.22
C MET A 46 8.75 5.78 -4.54
N PRO A 47 9.55 4.69 -4.57
CA PRO A 47 9.93 4.06 -5.84
C PRO A 47 8.77 3.44 -6.62
N ASN A 48 7.70 3.05 -5.92
CA ASN A 48 6.54 2.36 -6.47
C ASN A 48 5.28 3.23 -6.49
N PHE A 49 5.34 4.46 -5.95
CA PHE A 49 4.19 5.35 -5.88
C PHE A 49 3.67 5.74 -7.27
N ASP A 50 2.35 5.68 -7.45
CA ASP A 50 1.66 6.13 -8.65
C ASP A 50 0.60 7.19 -8.30
N SER A 51 0.86 8.42 -8.73
CA SER A 51 -0.02 9.56 -8.50
C SER A 51 -1.30 9.51 -9.35
N GLU A 52 -1.34 8.75 -10.46
CA GLU A 52 -2.53 8.67 -11.32
C GLU A 52 -3.67 7.86 -10.69
N ILE A 53 -3.37 7.03 -9.69
CA ILE A 53 -4.33 6.21 -8.94
C ILE A 53 -4.42 6.66 -7.47
N SER A 54 -4.06 7.91 -7.21
CA SER A 54 -4.04 8.52 -5.88
C SER A 54 -4.86 9.81 -5.83
N TYR A 55 -5.51 10.05 -4.70
CA TYR A 55 -6.37 11.22 -4.50
C TYR A 55 -6.66 11.46 -3.02
N ASP A 56 -7.00 12.68 -2.63
CA ASP A 56 -7.52 13.01 -1.32
C ASP A 56 -8.97 13.50 -1.43
N VAL A 57 -9.90 12.63 -1.04
CA VAL A 57 -11.34 12.93 -1.03
C VAL A 57 -11.72 13.79 0.18
N ASN A 58 -10.97 13.71 1.28
CA ASN A 58 -11.22 14.51 2.47
C ASN A 58 -10.86 15.99 2.23
N SER A 59 -9.82 16.26 1.44
CA SER A 59 -9.33 17.62 1.12
C SER A 59 -9.68 18.11 -0.29
N ASP A 60 -10.22 17.23 -1.14
CA ASP A 60 -10.58 17.50 -2.54
C ASP A 60 -9.37 17.91 -3.42
N ASP A 61 -8.24 17.23 -3.24
CA ASP A 61 -7.01 17.46 -3.98
C ASP A 61 -6.28 16.15 -4.35
N SER A 62 -5.16 16.24 -5.07
CA SER A 62 -4.44 15.07 -5.61
C SER A 62 -3.38 14.49 -4.67
N ASP A 63 -3.13 15.08 -3.50
CA ASP A 63 -2.05 14.67 -2.59
C ASP A 63 -2.60 13.80 -1.45
N PRO A 64 -2.39 12.47 -1.48
CA PRO A 64 -2.95 11.57 -0.47
C PRO A 64 -2.15 11.58 0.84
N ILE A 65 -1.22 12.53 1.05
CA ILE A 65 -0.34 12.53 2.22
C ILE A 65 -1.16 12.55 3.51
N PRO A 66 -0.85 11.69 4.50
CA PRO A 66 -1.61 11.65 5.74
C PRO A 66 -1.38 12.92 6.55
N HIS A 67 -2.42 13.40 7.24
CA HIS A 67 -2.24 14.42 8.26
C HIS A 67 -1.51 13.83 9.46
N TYR A 68 -0.36 14.41 9.81
CA TYR A 68 0.42 14.00 10.97
C TYR A 68 -0.17 14.58 12.25
N ASP A 69 -0.29 13.72 13.26
CA ASP A 69 -0.56 14.11 14.64
C ASP A 69 0.36 13.36 15.61
N GLN A 70 0.23 13.68 16.89
CA GLN A 70 1.04 13.07 17.96
C GLN A 70 0.71 11.60 18.25
N PHE A 71 -0.41 11.09 17.74
CA PHE A 71 -0.91 9.73 17.99
C PHE A 71 -0.75 8.81 16.79
N TYR A 72 -0.24 9.33 15.67
CA TYR A 72 -0.12 8.63 14.39
C TYR A 72 -1.46 8.05 13.92
N THR A 73 -2.55 8.80 14.10
CA THR A 73 -3.90 8.32 13.81
C THR A 73 -4.07 7.95 12.33
N ASN A 74 -3.43 8.70 11.42
CA ASN A 74 -3.47 8.46 9.98
C ASN A 74 -2.28 7.64 9.46
N SER A 75 -1.91 6.57 10.17
CA SER A 75 -0.76 5.72 9.80
C SER A 75 -1.16 4.39 9.14
N HIS A 76 -2.45 4.09 9.05
CA HIS A 76 -2.95 2.79 8.65
C HIS A 76 -2.73 2.53 7.15
N GLY A 77 -3.12 3.46 6.28
CA GLY A 77 -2.98 3.32 4.83
C GLY A 77 -1.53 3.16 4.38
N THR A 78 -0.58 3.86 5.01
CA THR A 78 0.85 3.71 4.74
C THR A 78 1.38 2.32 5.12
N ARG A 79 0.89 1.73 6.22
CA ARG A 79 1.26 0.37 6.64
C ARG A 79 0.70 -0.66 5.65
N CYS A 80 -0.58 -0.55 5.29
CA CYS A 80 -1.21 -1.43 4.31
C CYS A 80 -0.53 -1.36 2.94
N ALA A 81 -0.20 -0.16 2.46
CA ALA A 81 0.57 0.02 1.22
C ALA A 81 1.94 -0.65 1.32
N GLY A 82 2.56 -0.60 2.51
CA GLY A 82 3.81 -1.27 2.79
C GLY A 82 3.73 -2.79 2.61
N GLU A 83 2.72 -3.43 3.21
CA GLU A 83 2.48 -4.88 3.08
C GLU A 83 2.34 -5.32 1.61
N ILE A 84 1.72 -4.47 0.79
CA ILE A 84 1.45 -4.75 -0.62
C ILE A 84 2.70 -4.54 -1.47
N ALA A 85 3.28 -3.34 -1.45
CA ALA A 85 4.18 -2.89 -2.51
C ALA A 85 5.39 -2.08 -2.03
N MET A 86 5.79 -2.19 -0.75
CA MET A 86 7.05 -1.58 -0.35
C MET A 86 8.25 -2.17 -1.12
N ALA A 87 9.21 -1.31 -1.44
CA ALA A 87 10.36 -1.64 -2.27
C ALA A 87 11.20 -2.80 -1.70
N ALA A 88 11.64 -3.70 -2.57
CA ALA A 88 12.56 -4.78 -2.22
C ALA A 88 14.03 -4.32 -2.31
N ASN A 89 14.92 -5.03 -1.62
CA ASN A 89 16.38 -4.98 -1.82
C ASN A 89 17.04 -3.59 -1.63
N ASN A 90 16.41 -2.68 -0.88
CA ASN A 90 16.94 -1.34 -0.63
C ASN A 90 17.58 -1.16 0.77
N LYS A 91 17.68 -2.26 1.54
CA LYS A 91 18.23 -2.34 2.92
C LYS A 91 17.44 -1.52 3.96
N LYS A 92 16.15 -1.28 3.72
CA LYS A 92 15.25 -0.60 4.65
C LYS A 92 14.06 -1.49 4.95
N CYS A 93 13.63 -1.47 6.20
CA CYS A 93 12.45 -2.19 6.69
C CYS A 93 12.33 -3.65 6.15
N GLY A 94 11.39 -3.90 5.24
CA GLY A 94 11.02 -5.23 4.72
C GLY A 94 10.80 -5.25 3.20
N VAL A 95 9.82 -6.02 2.73
CA VAL A 95 9.45 -6.14 1.31
C VAL A 95 7.95 -6.39 1.16
N GLY A 96 7.33 -5.78 0.15
CA GLY A 96 5.92 -5.97 -0.15
C GLY A 96 5.68 -7.29 -0.90
N VAL A 97 4.49 -7.87 -0.76
CA VAL A 97 4.11 -9.09 -1.48
C VAL A 97 4.25 -8.93 -3.00
N ALA A 98 3.82 -7.77 -3.50
CA ALA A 98 3.89 -7.33 -4.88
C ALA A 98 4.84 -6.13 -5.02
N HIS A 99 6.07 -6.27 -4.55
CA HIS A 99 7.08 -5.19 -4.53
C HIS A 99 7.48 -4.61 -5.91
N GLY A 100 6.97 -5.16 -7.01
CA GLY A 100 7.12 -4.60 -8.36
C GLY A 100 5.87 -3.90 -8.91
N ALA A 101 4.76 -3.90 -8.16
CA ALA A 101 3.53 -3.20 -8.51
C ALA A 101 3.64 -1.68 -8.27
N SER A 102 2.78 -0.94 -8.94
CA SER A 102 2.53 0.48 -8.65
C SER A 102 1.51 0.60 -7.52
N ILE A 103 1.74 1.50 -6.57
CA ILE A 103 0.90 1.70 -5.39
C ILE A 103 0.43 3.15 -5.30
N GLY A 104 -0.87 3.34 -5.13
CA GLY A 104 -1.49 4.64 -4.87
C GLY A 104 -2.23 4.62 -3.55
N GLY A 105 -2.72 5.79 -3.14
CA GLY A 105 -3.55 5.95 -1.96
C GLY A 105 -4.71 6.89 -2.23
N VAL A 106 -5.90 6.50 -1.79
CA VAL A 106 -7.03 7.42 -1.71
C VAL A 106 -7.32 7.71 -0.25
N ARG A 107 -7.06 8.95 0.15
CA ARG A 107 -7.34 9.43 1.50
C ARG A 107 -8.84 9.76 1.61
N MET A 108 -9.56 8.95 2.37
CA MET A 108 -11.00 9.09 2.54
C MET A 108 -11.47 8.88 3.98
N LEU A 109 -10.66 8.24 4.85
CA LEU A 109 -11.01 7.94 6.24
C LEU A 109 -10.66 9.04 7.26
N ASP A 110 -9.92 10.08 6.88
CA ASP A 110 -9.51 11.17 7.78
C ASP A 110 -10.49 12.34 7.74
N GLY A 111 -11.77 12.04 7.98
CA GLY A 111 -12.85 13.01 7.91
C GLY A 111 -14.23 12.39 8.06
N SER A 112 -15.27 13.18 7.80
CA SER A 112 -16.64 12.67 7.80
C SER A 112 -16.91 11.78 6.59
N ILE A 113 -17.28 10.53 6.85
CA ILE A 113 -17.60 9.56 5.80
C ILE A 113 -19.06 9.69 5.41
N SER A 114 -19.30 9.82 4.11
CA SER A 114 -20.63 9.87 3.51
C SER A 114 -20.66 8.98 2.27
N ASP A 115 -21.85 8.60 1.83
CA ASP A 115 -22.06 7.85 0.59
C ASP A 115 -21.34 8.49 -0.61
N ARG A 116 -21.34 9.83 -0.70
CA ARG A 116 -20.58 10.56 -1.73
C ARG A 116 -19.07 10.30 -1.63
N VAL A 117 -18.51 10.36 -0.42
CA VAL A 117 -17.06 10.16 -0.19
C VAL A 117 -16.66 8.72 -0.56
N GLU A 118 -17.46 7.74 -0.14
CA GLU A 118 -17.24 6.34 -0.49
C GLU A 118 -17.36 6.11 -2.00
N ALA A 119 -18.39 6.65 -2.64
CA ALA A 119 -18.59 6.51 -4.08
C ALA A 119 -17.45 7.16 -4.89
N THR A 120 -17.00 8.35 -4.50
CA THR A 120 -15.86 9.02 -5.14
C THR A 120 -14.58 8.20 -4.97
N ALA A 121 -14.29 7.70 -3.77
CA ALA A 121 -13.11 6.89 -3.51
C ALA A 121 -13.11 5.57 -4.31
N LEU A 122 -14.23 4.84 -4.30
CA LEU A 122 -14.38 3.55 -5.00
C LEU A 122 -14.37 3.68 -6.53
N SER A 123 -14.76 4.84 -7.07
CA SER A 123 -14.78 5.09 -8.52
C SER A 123 -13.54 5.82 -9.05
N HIS A 124 -12.60 6.18 -8.19
CA HIS A 124 -11.38 6.86 -8.60
C HIS A 124 -10.49 5.93 -9.45
N ALA A 125 -10.02 6.45 -10.59
CA ALA A 125 -9.04 5.80 -11.48
C ALA A 125 -9.40 4.37 -11.95
N VAL A 126 -10.70 4.06 -12.06
CA VAL A 126 -11.19 2.75 -12.53
C VAL A 126 -10.81 2.43 -13.98
N ASP A 127 -10.41 3.44 -14.75
CA ASP A 127 -10.00 3.35 -16.15
C ASP A 127 -8.47 3.31 -16.35
N LYS A 128 -7.70 3.30 -15.26
CA LYS A 128 -6.23 3.37 -15.25
C LYS A 128 -5.52 2.03 -15.08
#